data_AF-A0A7C2NHJ7-F1
#
_entry.id   AF-A0A7C2NHJ7-F1
#
_cell.length_a   1.000
_cell.length_b   1.000
_cell.length_c   1.000
_cell.angle_alpha   90.00
_cell.angle_beta   90.00
_cell.angle_gamma   90.00
#
_symmetry.space_group_name_H-M   'P 1'
#
loop_
_entity.id
_entity.type
_entity.pdbx_description
1 polymer ?
#
loop_
_entity_poly.entity_id
_entity_poly.type
_entity_poly.pdbx_seq_one_letter_code
_entity_poly.pdbx_strand_id
1 'polypeptide(L)'
;MKKFDIPEHYRSSIISTIKELRKIKDPRKKDFTPTELDFGPVKFYIARHFGFCYGVENAIEIAYKTVEENPGKRIFLLSEMIHNQGVNADLNQQGINFIMDTEGNHYVQWDEITKEDIVLIPAFGTTREIEKKLIEMGIPTEQYDTTCPFVEKVWNRAYELGDKEYTVVIHGKHNHEETRATFSHSVR
;
A
#
# COMPACT_ATOMS: atom_id res chain seq x y z
N MET A 1 -7.28 0.82 -18.41
CA MET A 1 -6.84 0.94 -17.00
C MET A 1 -7.48 -0.20 -16.25
N LYS A 2 -6.72 -0.90 -15.39
CA LYS A 2 -7.24 -1.91 -14.45
C LYS A 2 -8.40 -1.29 -13.64
N LYS A 3 -9.48 -2.05 -13.45
CA LYS A 3 -10.57 -1.71 -12.54
C LYS A 3 -10.34 -2.55 -11.28
N PHE A 4 -10.33 -1.91 -10.13
CA PHE A 4 -10.17 -2.58 -8.85
C PHE A 4 -11.53 -2.82 -8.20
N ASP A 5 -11.65 -3.99 -7.59
CA ASP A 5 -12.76 -4.32 -6.71
C ASP A 5 -12.46 -3.84 -5.29
N ILE A 6 -12.88 -2.61 -5.02
CA ILE A 6 -12.73 -1.94 -3.72
C ILE A 6 -14.13 -1.84 -3.10
N PRO A 7 -14.25 -2.16 -1.78
CA PRO A 7 -15.52 -2.09 -1.05
C PRO A 7 -16.29 -0.79 -1.28
N GLU A 8 -17.61 -0.91 -1.37
CA GLU A 8 -18.49 0.22 -1.71
C GLU A 8 -18.45 1.35 -0.67
N HIS A 9 -18.22 1.05 0.61
CA HIS A 9 -18.14 2.07 1.67
C HIS A 9 -16.95 3.01 1.52
N TYR A 10 -15.93 2.64 0.74
CA TYR A 10 -14.84 3.55 0.37
C TYR A 10 -15.18 4.47 -0.81
N ARG A 11 -16.31 4.23 -1.49
CA ARG A 11 -16.73 5.01 -2.66
C ARG A 11 -17.68 6.12 -2.24
N SER A 12 -17.53 7.27 -2.89
CA SER A 12 -18.48 8.38 -2.81
C SER A 12 -19.11 8.60 -4.18
N SER A 13 -20.43 8.72 -4.22
CA SER A 13 -21.19 8.98 -5.45
C SER A 13 -20.76 10.28 -6.11
N ILE A 14 -20.68 11.37 -5.34
CA ILE A 14 -20.25 12.69 -5.80
C ILE A 14 -18.84 12.62 -6.38
N ILE A 15 -17.90 12.03 -5.63
CA ILE A 15 -16.50 11.92 -6.07
C ILE A 15 -16.37 11.06 -7.33
N SER A 16 -17.10 9.96 -7.41
CA SER A 16 -17.05 9.07 -8.57
C SER A 16 -17.55 9.77 -9.83
N THR A 17 -18.67 10.50 -9.74
CA THR A 17 -19.19 11.31 -10.85
C THR A 17 -18.19 12.37 -11.30
N ILE A 18 -17.56 13.09 -10.36
CA ILE A 18 -16.52 14.10 -10.69
C ILE A 18 -15.34 13.44 -11.42
N LYS A 19 -14.83 12.31 -10.90
CA LYS A 19 -13.70 11.59 -11.50
C LYS A 19 -14.04 11.06 -12.89
N GLU A 20 -15.24 10.55 -13.11
CA GLU A 20 -15.71 10.08 -14.42
C GLU A 20 -15.81 11.22 -15.44
N LEU A 21 -16.43 12.34 -15.06
CA LEU A 21 -16.49 13.53 -15.92
C LEU A 21 -15.09 14.04 -16.28
N ARG A 22 -14.17 14.08 -15.32
CA ARG A 22 -12.77 14.48 -15.54
C ARG A 22 -12.01 13.52 -16.44
N LYS A 23 -12.30 12.22 -16.36
CA LYS A 23 -11.70 11.18 -17.22
C LYS A 23 -12.19 11.28 -18.66
N ILE A 24 -13.47 11.61 -18.88
CA ILE A 24 -14.04 11.79 -20.22
C ILE A 24 -13.47 13.06 -20.87
N LYS A 25 -13.47 14.19 -20.14
CA LYS A 25 -13.01 15.49 -20.67
C LYS A 25 -11.50 15.57 -20.88
N ASP A 26 -10.72 14.96 -19.99
CA ASP A 26 -9.26 14.97 -20.03
C ASP A 26 -8.70 13.60 -19.63
N PRO A 27 -8.69 12.62 -20.57
CA PRO A 27 -8.28 11.25 -20.28
C PRO A 27 -6.77 11.13 -19.97
N ARG A 28 -5.97 12.08 -20.47
CA ARG A 28 -4.51 12.10 -20.26
C ARG A 28 -4.10 12.87 -19.00
N LYS A 29 -5.05 13.43 -18.25
CA LYS A 29 -4.82 14.18 -17.02
C LYS A 29 -3.82 15.34 -17.20
N LYS A 30 -3.91 16.04 -18.33
CA LYS A 30 -3.06 17.20 -18.64
C LYS A 30 -3.55 18.49 -18.01
N ASP A 31 -4.85 18.57 -17.70
CA ASP A 31 -5.43 19.71 -17.01
C ASP A 31 -5.37 19.48 -15.50
N PHE A 32 -4.50 20.23 -14.83
CA PHE A 32 -4.25 20.15 -13.39
C PHE A 32 -5.18 21.03 -12.55
N THR A 33 -6.06 21.81 -13.16
CA THR A 33 -6.97 22.71 -12.43
C THR A 33 -7.90 21.92 -11.49
N PRO A 34 -8.37 22.50 -10.38
CA PRO A 34 -9.41 21.88 -9.59
C PRO A 34 -10.74 21.83 -10.37
N THR A 35 -11.61 20.87 -10.02
CA THR A 35 -13.03 20.92 -10.39
C THR A 35 -13.75 21.87 -9.46
N GLU A 36 -14.37 22.91 -10.02
CA GLU A 36 -15.23 23.83 -9.28
C GLU A 36 -16.66 23.29 -9.24
N LEU A 37 -17.24 23.25 -8.04
CA LEU A 37 -18.66 23.03 -7.80
C LEU A 37 -19.22 24.36 -7.26
N ASP A 38 -19.99 25.05 -8.09
CA ASP A 38 -20.54 26.38 -7.78
C ASP A 38 -21.99 26.25 -7.28
N PHE A 39 -22.23 26.61 -6.02
CA PHE A 39 -23.56 26.66 -5.39
C PHE A 39 -24.02 28.09 -5.11
N GLY A 40 -23.43 29.09 -5.79
CA GLY A 40 -23.74 30.51 -5.63
C GLY A 40 -22.92 31.14 -4.49
N PRO A 41 -23.46 31.33 -3.27
CA PRO A 41 -22.72 31.93 -2.16
C PRO A 41 -21.50 31.13 -1.70
N VAL A 42 -21.43 29.84 -2.04
CA VAL A 42 -20.35 28.92 -1.67
C VAL A 42 -19.87 28.16 -2.91
N LYS A 43 -18.55 28.10 -3.08
CA LYS A 43 -17.87 27.34 -4.14
C LYS A 43 -16.95 26.31 -3.50
N PHE A 44 -16.97 25.09 -4.02
CA PHE A 44 -16.03 24.03 -3.62
C PHE A 44 -15.05 23.77 -4.74
N TYR A 45 -13.76 23.68 -4.40
CA TYR A 45 -12.70 23.32 -5.33
C TYR A 45 -12.16 21.95 -4.96
N ILE A 46 -12.42 20.97 -5.83
CA ILE A 46 -11.94 19.61 -5.68
C ILE A 46 -10.66 19.45 -6.50
N ALA A 47 -9.54 19.11 -5.86
CA ALA A 47 -8.26 18.94 -6.55
C ALA A 47 -8.36 17.97 -7.74
N ARG A 48 -7.52 18.13 -8.78
CA ARG A 48 -7.48 17.21 -9.92
C ARG A 48 -7.17 15.78 -9.50
N HIS A 49 -6.24 15.62 -8.55
CA HIS A 49 -5.75 14.35 -8.06
C HIS A 49 -6.03 14.23 -6.57
N PHE A 50 -6.83 13.23 -6.18
CA PHE A 50 -7.22 13.01 -4.80
C PHE A 50 -7.80 11.60 -4.61
N GLY A 51 -7.84 11.15 -3.36
CA GLY A 51 -8.27 9.80 -2.97
C GLY A 51 -7.21 8.73 -3.24
N PHE A 52 -7.63 7.47 -3.29
CA PHE A 52 -6.72 6.34 -3.47
C PHE A 52 -5.99 6.40 -4.83
N CYS A 53 -4.69 6.12 -4.77
CA CYS A 53 -3.87 5.89 -5.95
C CYS A 53 -3.92 4.41 -6.35
N TYR A 54 -3.36 4.09 -7.52
CA TYR A 54 -3.30 2.71 -8.02
C TYR A 54 -2.71 1.73 -6.99
N GLY A 55 -1.61 2.09 -6.32
CA GLY A 55 -0.97 1.21 -5.34
C GLY A 55 -1.87 0.90 -4.14
N VAL A 56 -2.57 1.93 -3.64
CA VAL A 56 -3.50 1.78 -2.52
C VAL A 56 -4.72 0.93 -2.92
N GLU A 57 -5.32 1.19 -4.09
CA GLU A 57 -6.43 0.37 -4.58
C GLU A 57 -5.99 -1.10 -4.76
N ASN A 58 -4.82 -1.34 -5.34
CA ASN A 58 -4.28 -2.69 -5.50
C ASN A 58 -4.08 -3.41 -4.17
N ALA A 59 -3.50 -2.73 -3.17
CA ALA A 59 -3.23 -3.31 -1.87
C ALA A 59 -4.52 -3.67 -1.12
N ILE A 60 -5.52 -2.77 -1.13
CA ILE A 60 -6.83 -3.04 -0.53
C ILE A 60 -7.53 -4.22 -1.20
N GLU A 61 -7.55 -4.27 -2.54
CA GLU A 61 -8.14 -5.39 -3.29
C GLU A 61 -7.49 -6.72 -2.91
N ILE A 62 -6.16 -6.78 -2.82
CA ILE A 62 -5.44 -8.01 -2.44
C ILE A 62 -5.76 -8.42 -1.00
N ALA A 63 -5.79 -7.49 -0.04
CA ALA A 63 -6.10 -7.82 1.34
C ALA A 63 -7.52 -8.37 1.51
N TYR A 64 -8.51 -7.75 0.87
CA TYR A 64 -9.88 -8.22 0.89
C TYR A 64 -10.02 -9.61 0.27
N LYS A 65 -9.44 -9.83 -0.91
CA LYS A 65 -9.42 -11.16 -1.54
C LYS A 65 -8.71 -12.20 -0.69
N THR A 66 -7.63 -11.82 -0.01
CA THR A 66 -6.90 -12.73 0.89
C THR A 66 -7.79 -13.25 2.00
N VAL A 67 -8.63 -12.39 2.59
CA VAL A 67 -9.63 -12.78 3.60
C VAL A 67 -10.69 -13.69 2.99
N GLU A 68 -11.25 -13.32 1.83
CA GLU A 68 -12.32 -14.07 1.18
C GLU A 68 -11.88 -15.47 0.70
N GLU A 69 -10.68 -15.57 0.15
CA GLU A 69 -10.14 -16.79 -0.46
C GLU A 69 -9.57 -17.77 0.57
N ASN A 70 -9.32 -17.32 1.82
CA ASN A 70 -8.69 -18.14 2.87
C ASN A 70 -9.55 -18.25 4.14
N PRO A 71 -10.78 -18.80 4.04
CA PRO A 71 -11.68 -18.89 5.17
C PRO A 71 -11.07 -19.73 6.32
N GLY A 72 -11.10 -19.18 7.53
CA GLY A 72 -10.61 -19.83 8.75
C GLY A 72 -9.09 -19.79 8.94
N LYS A 73 -8.33 -19.20 8.01
CA LYS A 73 -6.89 -18.94 8.20
C LYS A 73 -6.67 -17.71 9.07
N ARG A 74 -5.59 -17.71 9.85
CA ARG A 74 -5.08 -16.49 10.50
C ARG A 74 -4.36 -15.66 9.45
N ILE A 75 -4.76 -14.40 9.32
CA ILE A 75 -4.19 -13.46 8.36
C ILE A 75 -3.60 -12.30 9.15
N PHE A 76 -2.35 -11.99 8.83
CA PHE A 76 -1.60 -10.91 9.41
C PHE A 76 -1.19 -9.91 8.33
N LEU A 77 -1.06 -8.65 8.72
CA LEU A 77 -0.33 -7.63 7.99
C LEU A 77 0.92 -7.31 8.79
N LEU A 78 2.07 -7.16 8.13
CA LEU A 78 3.31 -6.86 8.85
C LEU A 78 3.14 -5.63 9.73
N SER A 79 2.66 -4.53 9.16
CA SER A 79 2.41 -3.25 9.83
C SER A 79 1.11 -2.65 9.28
N GLU A 80 0.87 -1.35 9.41
CA GLU A 80 -0.23 -0.70 8.70
C GLU A 80 -0.20 -0.99 7.19
N MET A 81 -1.37 -1.23 6.58
CA MET A 81 -1.46 -1.43 5.13
C MET A 81 -1.02 -0.17 4.37
N ILE A 82 -1.55 0.95 4.86
CA ILE A 82 -1.30 2.33 4.46
C ILE A 82 -1.46 3.21 5.72
N HIS A 83 -0.92 4.43 5.71
CA HIS A 83 -1.12 5.40 6.80
C HIS A 83 -2.52 6.03 6.77
N ASN A 84 -3.55 5.19 6.94
CA ASN A 84 -4.93 5.58 7.08
C ASN A 84 -5.62 4.71 8.14
N GLN A 85 -5.86 5.31 9.31
CA GLN A 85 -6.47 4.63 10.44
C GLN A 85 -7.84 4.00 10.12
N GLY A 86 -8.65 4.65 9.28
CA GLY A 86 -9.95 4.13 8.89
C GLY A 86 -9.84 2.83 8.09
N VAL A 87 -8.89 2.77 7.15
CA VAL A 87 -8.61 1.54 6.38
C VAL A 87 -8.03 0.44 7.26
N ASN A 88 -7.07 0.76 8.13
CA ASN A 88 -6.49 -0.26 9.02
C ASN A 88 -7.51 -0.81 10.03
N ALA A 89 -8.39 0.04 10.58
CA ALA A 89 -9.46 -0.38 11.49
C ALA A 89 -10.50 -1.26 10.78
N ASP A 90 -10.81 -0.96 9.52
CA ASP A 90 -11.71 -1.76 8.69
C ASP A 90 -11.10 -3.13 8.37
N LEU A 91 -9.83 -3.19 7.93
CA LEU A 91 -9.12 -4.46 7.71
C LEU A 91 -9.04 -5.31 8.99
N ASN A 92 -8.87 -4.67 10.15
CA ASN A 92 -8.89 -5.38 11.43
C ASN A 92 -10.26 -5.99 11.74
N GLN A 93 -11.35 -5.27 11.44
CA GLN A 93 -12.72 -5.80 11.57
C GLN A 93 -12.98 -6.97 10.61
N GLN A 94 -12.31 -7.02 9.46
CA GLN A 94 -12.34 -8.16 8.54
C GLN A 94 -11.51 -9.36 9.02
N GLY A 95 -10.83 -9.26 10.17
CA GLY A 95 -10.06 -10.35 10.78
C GLY A 95 -8.56 -10.33 10.48
N ILE A 96 -8.04 -9.25 9.90
CA ILE A 96 -6.59 -9.09 9.68
C ILE A 96 -5.94 -8.50 10.94
N ASN A 97 -4.97 -9.20 11.51
CA ASN A 97 -4.21 -8.71 12.66
C ASN A 97 -2.89 -8.06 12.22
N PHE A 98 -2.32 -7.18 13.05
CA PHE A 98 -1.05 -6.52 12.76
C PHE A 98 0.09 -7.16 13.55
N ILE A 99 1.23 -7.44 12.92
CA ILE A 99 2.40 -8.01 13.60
C ILE A 99 3.14 -6.94 14.39
N MET A 100 3.38 -5.77 13.78
CA MET A 100 4.09 -4.65 14.39
C MET A 100 3.42 -3.31 14.07
N ASP A 101 3.83 -2.26 14.76
CA ASP A 101 3.51 -0.88 14.40
C ASP A 101 4.50 -0.30 13.38
N THR A 102 4.28 0.95 12.97
CA THR A 102 5.13 1.65 11.99
C THR A 102 6.57 1.88 12.46
N GLU A 103 6.82 1.81 13.77
CA GLU A 103 8.15 1.94 14.37
C GLU A 103 8.87 0.59 14.52
N GLY A 104 8.16 -0.52 14.30
CA GLY A 104 8.67 -1.89 14.44
C GLY A 104 8.45 -2.49 15.82
N ASN A 105 7.62 -1.88 16.68
CA ASN A 105 7.23 -2.49 17.95
C ASN A 105 6.23 -3.61 17.68
N HIS A 106 6.51 -4.80 18.21
CA HIS A 106 5.72 -6.00 17.96
C HIS A 106 4.45 -6.06 18.83
N TYR A 107 3.30 -6.21 18.17
CA TYR A 107 2.04 -6.64 18.80
C TYR A 107 1.95 -8.16 18.90
N VAL A 108 2.51 -8.87 17.90
CA VAL A 108 2.59 -10.33 17.84
C VAL A 108 4.05 -10.72 17.65
N GLN A 109 4.55 -11.61 18.51
CA GLN A 109 5.94 -12.05 18.43
C GLN A 109 6.13 -13.05 17.28
N TRP A 110 7.34 -13.10 16.74
CA TRP A 110 7.65 -13.96 15.58
C TRP A 110 7.46 -15.45 15.85
N ASP A 111 7.61 -15.90 17.10
CA ASP A 111 7.40 -17.29 17.52
C ASP A 111 5.91 -17.69 17.61
N GLU A 112 4.99 -16.72 17.58
CA GLU A 112 3.55 -16.94 17.51
C GLU A 112 3.03 -17.11 16.08
N ILE A 113 3.85 -16.77 15.08
CA ILE A 113 3.54 -16.88 13.65
C ILE A 113 4.05 -18.23 13.14
N THR A 114 3.18 -18.96 12.44
CA THR A 114 3.45 -20.30 11.93
C THR A 114 3.35 -20.33 10.41
N LYS A 115 4.00 -21.30 9.76
CA LYS A 115 3.95 -21.49 8.29
C LYS A 115 2.53 -21.64 7.71
N GLU A 116 1.53 -21.90 8.56
CA GLU A 116 0.13 -22.03 8.13
C GLU A 116 -0.63 -20.71 8.10
N ASP A 117 -0.03 -19.65 8.67
CA ASP A 117 -0.55 -18.29 8.67
C ASP A 117 -0.24 -17.59 7.35
N ILE A 118 -1.03 -16.57 7.03
CA ILE A 118 -0.79 -15.69 5.89
C ILE A 118 -0.26 -14.36 6.40
N VAL A 119 0.80 -13.84 5.78
CA VAL A 119 1.37 -12.53 6.10
C VAL A 119 1.39 -11.66 4.86
N LEU A 120 0.60 -10.58 4.90
CA LEU A 120 0.55 -9.53 3.89
C LEU A 120 1.68 -8.53 4.12
N ILE A 121 2.42 -8.21 3.05
CA ILE A 121 3.41 -7.13 3.05
C ILE A 121 2.70 -5.81 2.66
N PRO A 122 2.85 -4.71 3.43
CA PRO A 122 2.23 -3.42 3.16
C PRO A 122 2.53 -2.82 1.78
N ALA A 123 1.76 -1.81 1.38
CA ALA A 123 1.97 -1.11 0.10
C ALA A 123 3.33 -0.38 0.01
N PHE A 124 3.94 -0.05 1.16
CA PHE A 124 5.28 0.54 1.26
C PHE A 124 6.40 -0.49 1.18
N GLY A 125 6.04 -1.78 1.22
CA GLY A 125 6.96 -2.90 1.24
C GLY A 125 7.53 -3.23 2.60
N THR A 126 8.56 -4.09 2.59
CA THR A 126 9.29 -4.49 3.79
C THR A 126 10.79 -4.57 3.50
N THR A 127 11.59 -4.70 4.55
CA THR A 127 13.03 -4.84 4.42
C THR A 127 13.42 -6.27 4.00
N ARG A 128 14.57 -6.43 3.35
CA ARG A 128 15.09 -7.76 2.96
C ARG A 128 15.23 -8.72 4.13
N GLU A 129 15.57 -8.21 5.31
CA GLU A 129 15.74 -9.02 6.51
C GLU A 129 14.41 -9.62 6.98
N ILE A 130 13.32 -8.83 6.97
CA ILE A 130 11.99 -9.30 7.32
C ILE A 130 11.46 -10.26 6.24
N GLU A 131 11.62 -9.91 4.97
CA GLU A 131 11.24 -10.78 3.85
C GLU A 131 11.92 -12.15 3.94
N LYS A 132 13.25 -12.17 4.14
CA LYS A 132 14.02 -13.39 4.33
C LYS A 132 13.53 -14.19 5.54
N LYS A 133 13.23 -13.52 6.65
CA LYS A 133 12.70 -14.16 7.85
C LYS A 133 11.37 -14.87 7.58
N LEU A 134 10.44 -14.23 6.88
CA LEU A 134 9.17 -14.85 6.49
C LEU A 134 9.39 -16.10 5.62
N ILE A 135 10.30 -16.02 4.65
CA ILE A 135 10.66 -17.15 3.78
C ILE A 135 11.27 -18.30 4.59
N GLU A 136 12.19 -18.00 5.52
CA GLU A 136 12.82 -18.98 6.41
C GLU A 136 11.80 -19.66 7.35
N MET A 137 10.72 -18.95 7.71
CA MET A 137 9.60 -19.50 8.49
C MET A 137 8.63 -20.33 7.64
N GLY A 138 8.81 -20.38 6.30
CA GLY A 138 7.94 -21.08 5.38
C GLY A 138 6.63 -20.35 5.06
N ILE A 139 6.56 -19.03 5.31
CA ILE A 139 5.42 -18.20 4.96
C ILE A 139 5.47 -17.88 3.45
N PRO A 140 4.39 -18.12 2.69
CA PRO A 140 4.35 -17.77 1.27
C PRO A 140 4.17 -16.25 1.12
N THR A 141 5.23 -15.51 0.78
CA THR A 141 5.15 -14.04 0.67
C THR A 141 4.71 -13.55 -0.72
N GLU A 142 5.12 -14.23 -1.79
CA GLU A 142 4.94 -13.75 -3.18
C GLU A 142 3.49 -13.43 -3.56
N GLN A 143 2.52 -14.23 -3.10
CA GLN A 143 1.10 -14.01 -3.40
C GLN A 143 0.49 -12.86 -2.59
N TYR A 144 1.08 -12.53 -1.45
CA TYR A 144 0.54 -11.61 -0.45
C TYR A 144 1.39 -10.34 -0.31
N ASP A 145 2.31 -10.11 -1.26
CA ASP A 145 3.05 -8.87 -1.35
C ASP A 145 2.20 -7.79 -2.04
N THR A 146 1.85 -6.74 -1.29
CA THR A 146 1.08 -5.61 -1.81
C THR A 146 1.94 -4.40 -2.15
N THR A 147 3.27 -4.53 -2.09
CA THR A 147 4.23 -3.46 -2.40
C THR A 147 3.85 -2.77 -3.70
N CYS A 148 3.80 -1.44 -3.65
CA CYS A 148 3.45 -0.66 -4.81
C CYS A 148 4.52 -0.85 -5.91
N PRO A 149 4.16 -1.14 -7.17
CA PRO A 149 5.16 -1.28 -8.25
C PRO A 149 6.00 -0.02 -8.50
N PHE A 150 5.51 1.15 -8.06
CA PHE A 150 6.29 2.40 -8.10
C PHE A 150 7.36 2.46 -7.01
N VAL A 151 7.15 1.82 -5.87
CA VAL A 151 8.14 1.64 -4.80
C VAL A 151 9.20 0.63 -5.24
N GLU A 152 8.79 -0.53 -5.76
CA GLU A 152 9.72 -1.53 -6.32
C GLU A 152 10.60 -0.94 -7.43
N LYS A 153 10.03 -0.05 -8.26
CA LYS A 153 10.82 0.63 -9.30
C LYS A 153 11.96 1.48 -8.71
N VAL A 154 11.74 2.11 -7.56
CA VAL A 154 12.79 2.84 -6.83
C VAL A 154 13.84 1.85 -6.32
N TRP A 155 13.42 0.73 -5.73
CA TRP A 155 14.32 -0.30 -5.22
C TRP A 155 15.20 -0.90 -6.32
N ASN A 156 14.60 -1.31 -7.43
CA ASN A 156 15.31 -1.85 -8.58
C ASN A 156 16.35 -0.85 -9.11
N ARG A 157 15.99 0.43 -9.19
CA ARG A 157 16.92 1.47 -9.64
C ARG A 157 18.04 1.72 -8.63
N ALA A 158 17.75 1.69 -7.33
CA ALA A 158 18.74 1.84 -6.27
C ALA A 158 19.73 0.67 -6.29
N TYR A 159 19.23 -0.57 -6.41
CA TYR A 159 20.03 -1.78 -6.53
C TYR A 159 20.96 -1.73 -7.75
N GLU A 160 20.44 -1.38 -8.93
CA GLU A 160 21.25 -1.23 -10.16
C GLU A 160 22.36 -0.19 -10.03
N LEU A 161 22.13 0.90 -9.28
CA LEU A 161 23.13 1.93 -9.05
C LEU A 161 24.19 1.45 -8.05
N GLY A 162 23.77 0.78 -6.98
CA GLY A 162 24.67 0.16 -6.01
C GLY A 162 25.56 -0.91 -6.63
N ASP A 163 25.00 -1.74 -7.51
CA ASP A 163 25.74 -2.78 -8.26
C ASP A 163 26.81 -2.18 -9.19
N LYS A 164 26.60 -0.95 -9.65
CA LYS A 164 27.55 -0.17 -10.46
C LYS A 164 28.49 0.70 -9.61
N GLU A 165 28.57 0.44 -8.31
CA GLU A 165 29.44 1.14 -7.34
C GLU A 165 29.16 2.65 -7.23
N TYR A 166 27.94 3.10 -7.55
CA TYR A 166 27.53 4.47 -7.28
C TYR A 166 27.09 4.64 -5.83
N THR A 167 27.32 5.82 -5.28
CA THR A 167 26.67 6.24 -4.03
C THR A 167 25.19 6.53 -4.29
N VAL A 168 24.31 5.82 -3.59
CA VAL A 168 22.86 6.07 -3.60
C VAL A 168 22.51 6.99 -2.43
N VAL A 169 21.88 8.13 -2.73
CA VAL A 169 21.37 9.07 -1.72
C VAL A 169 19.85 8.97 -1.69
N ILE A 170 19.29 8.50 -0.57
CA ILE A 170 17.84 8.41 -0.36
C ILE A 170 17.37 9.67 0.36
N HIS A 171 16.51 10.45 -0.30
CA HIS A 171 15.88 11.62 0.30
C HIS A 171 14.49 11.27 0.81
N GLY A 172 14.37 11.08 2.13
CA GLY A 172 13.14 10.70 2.81
C GLY A 172 13.25 10.83 4.32
N LYS A 173 12.17 10.49 5.03
CA LYS A 173 12.19 10.42 6.49
C LYS A 173 12.88 9.12 6.90
N HIS A 174 14.03 9.20 7.57
CA HIS A 174 14.85 8.04 7.91
C HIS A 174 14.07 6.88 8.56
N ASN A 175 13.16 7.18 9.48
CA ASN A 175 12.39 6.18 10.23
C ASN A 175 11.15 5.66 9.48
N HIS A 176 10.79 6.24 8.32
CA HIS A 176 9.61 5.81 7.57
C HIS A 176 9.85 4.42 6.95
N GLU A 177 8.82 3.58 6.97
CA GLU A 177 8.88 2.18 6.53
C GLU A 177 9.40 2.05 5.08
N GLU A 178 8.84 2.84 4.15
CA GLU A 178 9.31 2.88 2.75
C GLU A 178 10.80 3.25 2.64
N THR A 179 11.31 4.16 3.49
CA THR A 179 12.72 4.58 3.47
C THR A 179 13.63 3.46 3.98
N ARG A 180 13.24 2.78 5.07
CA ARG A 180 13.94 1.61 5.59
C ARG A 180 13.98 0.46 4.58
N ALA A 181 12.84 0.15 3.96
CA ALA A 181 12.73 -0.87 2.92
C ALA A 181 13.64 -0.52 1.74
N THR A 182 13.52 0.70 1.19
CA THR A 182 14.34 1.19 0.08
C THR A 182 15.84 1.11 0.38
N PHE A 183 16.24 1.47 1.60
CA PHE A 183 17.63 1.35 2.03
C PHE A 183 18.10 -0.10 2.03
N SER A 184 17.33 -1.03 2.62
CA SER A 184 17.68 -2.46 2.65
C SER A 184 17.82 -3.09 1.26
N HIS A 185 17.05 -2.59 0.28
CA HIS A 185 17.09 -3.07 -1.11
C HIS A 185 18.14 -2.39 -1.98
N SER A 186 18.84 -1.36 -1.48
CA SER A 186 19.84 -0.60 -2.24
C SER A 186 21.23 -1.27 -2.30
N VAL A 187 21.47 -2.29 -1.47
CA VAL A 187 22.76 -2.99 -1.34
C VAL A 187 22.58 -4.50 -1.57
N ARG A 188 23.69 -5.18 -1.91
CA ARG A 188 23.74 -6.65 -2.02
C ARG A 188 23.65 -7.31 -0.65
#